data_AF-A0A3M1AFC5-F1
#
_entry.id   AF-A0A3M1AFC5-F1
#
_cell.length_a   1.000
_cell.length_b   1.000
_cell.length_c   1.000
_cell.angle_alpha   90.00
_cell.angle_beta   90.00
_cell.angle_gamma   90.00
#
_symmetry.space_group_name_H-M   'P 1'
#
loop_
_entity.id
_entity.type
_entity.pdbx_description
1 polymer ?
#
loop_
_entity_poly.entity_id
_entity_poly.type
_entity_poly.pdbx_seq_one_letter_code
_entity_poly.pdbx_strand_id
1 'polypeptide(L)'
;DYTDAWFVGFTPQITTGVWMGFDNPAQTFGEGQDGARVALPIWAPFMKAVHDTLGLPVEDFPMPDGVVRVEICADSKKLANPECPHVYKEVFTKENEPTQQCDIHTSFRRTSTHRRRIR
;
A
#
# COMPACT_ATOMS: atom_id res chain seq x y z
N ASP A 1 -7.36 -24.01 12.20
CA ASP A 1 -6.38 -22.93 11.94
C ASP A 1 -5.07 -23.51 11.42
N TYR A 2 -4.39 -22.77 10.54
CA TYR A 2 -3.11 -23.17 9.92
C TYR A 2 -3.13 -24.55 9.22
N THR A 3 -4.27 -24.95 8.67
CA THR A 3 -4.42 -26.17 7.86
C THR A 3 -4.07 -25.93 6.39
N ASP A 4 -4.21 -24.68 5.95
CA ASP A 4 -4.05 -24.25 4.58
C ASP A 4 -3.21 -22.98 4.53
N ALA A 5 -2.23 -22.96 3.64
CA ALA A 5 -1.43 -21.79 3.32
C ALA A 5 -1.62 -21.40 1.86
N TRP A 6 -2.15 -20.20 1.64
CA TRP A 6 -2.38 -19.65 0.31
C TRP A 6 -1.51 -18.42 0.07
N PHE A 7 -0.91 -18.32 -1.11
CA PHE A 7 -0.35 -17.07 -1.60
C PHE A 7 -0.79 -16.85 -3.05
N VAL A 8 -1.36 -15.68 -3.33
CA VAL A 8 -1.80 -15.28 -4.67
C VAL A 8 -1.18 -13.93 -5.00
N GLY A 9 -0.56 -13.84 -6.17
CA GLY A 9 0.07 -12.62 -6.65
C GLY A 9 0.10 -12.58 -8.17
N PHE A 10 0.39 -11.40 -8.72
CA PHE A 10 0.29 -11.18 -10.16
C PHE A 10 1.25 -10.08 -10.64
N THR A 11 1.60 -10.17 -11.92
CA THR A 11 2.14 -9.09 -12.76
C THR A 11 1.08 -8.70 -13.80
N PRO A 12 1.27 -7.63 -14.61
CA PRO A 12 0.31 -7.30 -15.67
C PRO A 12 0.03 -8.48 -16.62
N GLN A 13 0.99 -9.38 -16.80
CA GLN A 13 0.90 -10.47 -17.76
C GLN A 13 0.46 -11.81 -17.14
N ILE A 14 0.71 -12.06 -15.86
CA ILE A 14 0.48 -13.39 -15.24
C ILE A 14 -0.07 -13.26 -13.83
N THR A 15 -1.09 -14.08 -13.52
CA THR A 15 -1.56 -14.34 -12.15
C THR A 15 -1.19 -15.76 -11.74
N THR A 16 -0.67 -15.91 -10.51
CA THR A 16 -0.33 -17.22 -9.95
C THR A 16 -0.87 -17.33 -8.53
N GLY A 17 -1.51 -18.46 -8.23
CA GLY A 17 -1.87 -18.87 -6.88
C GLY A 17 -1.12 -20.14 -6.49
N VAL A 18 -0.59 -20.17 -5.28
CA VAL A 18 0.01 -21.37 -4.66
C VAL A 18 -0.79 -21.71 -3.42
N TRP A 19 -1.19 -22.97 -3.33
CA TRP A 19 -1.79 -23.57 -2.14
C TRP A 19 -0.88 -24.67 -1.61
N MET A 20 -0.78 -24.75 -0.30
CA MET A 20 -0.21 -25.88 0.40
C MET A 20 -1.13 -26.31 1.53
N GLY A 21 -1.41 -27.61 1.60
CA GLY A 21 -2.19 -28.26 2.64
C GLY A 21 -1.84 -29.74 2.71
N PHE A 22 -2.38 -30.42 3.73
CA PHE A 22 -2.28 -31.87 3.85
C PHE A 22 -3.54 -32.53 3.30
N ASP A 23 -3.41 -33.70 2.70
CA ASP A 23 -4.56 -34.49 2.21
C ASP A 23 -5.55 -34.81 3.33
N ASN A 24 -5.05 -34.98 4.57
CA ASN A 24 -5.90 -35.06 5.75
C ASN A 24 -6.13 -33.65 6.31
N PRO A 25 -7.35 -33.09 6.24
CA PRO A 25 -7.65 -31.72 6.66
C PRO A 25 -7.58 -31.50 8.18
N ALA A 26 -7.46 -32.57 8.97
CA ALA A 26 -7.22 -32.45 10.42
C ALA A 26 -5.76 -32.12 10.77
N GLN A 27 -4.83 -32.29 9.83
CA GLN A 27 -3.42 -31.95 10.03
C GLN A 27 -3.20 -30.45 9.86
N THR A 28 -2.28 -29.90 10.66
CA THR A 28 -1.95 -28.48 10.68
C THR A 28 -0.45 -28.30 10.52
N PHE A 29 -0.05 -27.21 9.87
CA PHE A 29 1.35 -26.80 9.80
C PHE A 29 1.87 -26.28 11.15
N GLY A 30 0.97 -25.93 12.07
CA GLY A 30 1.29 -25.32 13.35
C GLY A 30 1.19 -23.79 13.32
N GLU A 31 1.28 -23.20 14.50
CA GLU A 31 1.06 -21.77 14.69
C GLU A 31 2.03 -20.90 13.87
N GLY A 32 1.50 -19.86 13.22
CA GLY A 32 2.27 -18.92 12.40
C GLY A 32 2.70 -19.46 11.04
N GLN A 33 2.32 -20.68 10.67
CA GLN A 33 2.56 -21.24 9.34
C GLN A 33 1.41 -20.86 8.39
N ASP A 34 1.47 -19.62 7.92
CA ASP A 34 0.49 -19.03 7.00
C ASP A 34 1.02 -19.00 5.55
N GLY A 35 0.25 -18.37 4.67
CA GLY A 35 0.61 -18.17 3.27
C GLY A 35 1.97 -17.49 3.06
N ALA A 36 2.35 -16.55 3.91
CA ALA A 36 3.62 -15.83 3.78
C ALA A 36 4.82 -16.69 4.17
N ARG A 37 4.66 -17.62 5.12
CA ARG A 37 5.73 -18.52 5.54
C ARG A 37 5.84 -19.80 4.71
N VAL A 38 4.71 -20.32 4.22
CA VAL A 38 4.67 -21.64 3.56
C VAL A 38 4.52 -21.50 2.04
N ALA A 39 3.54 -20.74 1.56
CA ALA A 39 3.22 -20.68 0.12
C ALA A 39 4.06 -19.65 -0.66
N LEU A 40 4.35 -18.48 -0.07
CA LEU A 40 5.14 -17.41 -0.71
C LEU A 40 6.56 -17.87 -1.11
N PRO A 41 7.32 -18.62 -0.28
CA PRO A 41 8.64 -19.11 -0.67
C PRO A 41 8.64 -20.06 -1.88
N ILE A 42 7.49 -20.64 -2.23
CA ILE A 42 7.30 -21.42 -3.47
C ILE A 42 6.92 -20.48 -4.61
N TRP A 43 5.98 -19.55 -4.37
CA TRP A 43 5.48 -18.60 -5.37
C TRP A 43 6.58 -17.70 -5.94
N ALA A 44 7.46 -17.14 -5.10
CA ALA A 44 8.47 -16.18 -5.52
C ALA A 44 9.51 -16.73 -6.51
N PRO A 45 10.20 -17.86 -6.25
CA PRO A 45 11.11 -18.44 -7.23
C PRO A 45 10.39 -18.97 -8.47
N PHE A 46 9.15 -19.46 -8.34
CA PHE A 46 8.33 -19.86 -9.48
C PHE A 46 8.08 -18.67 -10.42
N MET A 47 7.59 -17.55 -9.88
CA MET A 47 7.31 -16.35 -10.70
C MET A 47 8.58 -15.80 -11.34
N LYS A 48 9.72 -15.79 -10.61
CA LYS A 48 11.00 -15.41 -11.19
C LYS A 48 11.37 -16.30 -12.37
N ALA A 49 11.34 -17.62 -12.18
CA ALA A 49 11.67 -18.59 -13.23
C ALA A 49 10.74 -18.48 -14.45
N VAL A 50 9.44 -18.25 -14.23
CA VAL A 50 8.47 -18.06 -15.31
C VAL A 50 8.77 -16.80 -16.13
N HIS A 51 9.07 -15.67 -15.47
CA HIS A 51 9.42 -14.43 -16.18
C HIS A 51 10.71 -14.60 -16.99
N ASP A 52 11.75 -15.22 -16.40
CA ASP A 52 13.02 -15.50 -17.07
C ASP A 52 12.84 -16.45 -18.27
N THR A 53 12.04 -17.51 -18.10
CA THR A 53 11.82 -18.54 -19.13
C THR A 53 10.99 -18.04 -20.30
N LEU A 54 9.96 -17.23 -20.03
CA LEU A 54 9.08 -16.68 -21.05
C LEU A 54 9.60 -15.36 -21.65
N GLY A 55 10.67 -14.78 -21.08
CA GLY A 55 11.23 -13.51 -21.52
C GLY A 55 10.25 -12.35 -21.39
N LEU A 56 9.47 -12.32 -20.31
CA LEU A 56 8.42 -11.30 -20.13
C LEU A 56 9.04 -9.93 -19.83
N PRO A 57 8.57 -8.86 -20.48
CA PRO A 57 9.06 -7.51 -20.20
C PRO A 57 8.59 -7.03 -18.82
N VAL A 58 9.36 -6.11 -18.24
CA VAL A 58 8.92 -5.36 -17.05
C VAL A 58 7.86 -4.35 -17.49
N GLU A 59 6.65 -4.51 -16.97
CA GLU A 59 5.51 -3.64 -17.26
C GLU A 59 4.90 -3.13 -15.96
N ASP A 60 4.40 -1.88 -15.99
CA ASP A 60 3.61 -1.31 -14.92
C ASP A 60 2.11 -1.55 -15.18
N PHE A 61 1.31 -1.60 -14.10
CA PHE A 61 -0.14 -1.61 -14.25
C PHE A 61 -0.63 -0.27 -14.80
N PRO A 62 -1.40 -0.25 -15.91
CA PRO A 62 -1.96 0.98 -16.42
C PRO A 62 -2.94 1.56 -15.41
N MET A 63 -2.82 2.86 -15.13
CA MET A 63 -3.76 3.56 -14.25
C MET A 63 -5.12 3.66 -14.97
N PRO A 64 -6.20 3.09 -14.41
CA PRO A 64 -7.52 3.16 -15.04
C PRO A 64 -8.06 4.60 -15.10
N ASP A 65 -8.98 4.84 -16.04
CA ASP A 65 -9.76 6.07 -16.05
C ASP A 65 -10.55 6.22 -14.73
N GLY A 66 -10.64 7.46 -14.24
CA GLY A 66 -11.31 7.74 -12.97
C GLY A 66 -10.44 7.46 -11.73
N VAL A 67 -9.20 7.02 -11.90
CA VAL A 67 -8.21 6.89 -10.82
C VAL A 67 -7.19 8.02 -10.92
N VAL A 68 -6.82 8.59 -9.77
CA VAL A 68 -5.92 9.74 -9.65
C VAL A 68 -4.87 9.49 -8.59
N ARG A 69 -3.72 10.17 -8.72
CA ARG A 69 -2.68 10.23 -7.68
C ARG A 69 -2.71 11.60 -7.04
N VAL A 70 -2.87 11.64 -5.72
CA VAL A 70 -2.91 12.89 -4.95
C VAL A 70 -1.85 12.86 -3.86
N GLU A 71 -1.33 14.04 -3.53
CA GLU A 71 -0.35 14.20 -2.46
C GLU A 71 -1.07 14.37 -1.13
N ILE A 72 -0.86 13.42 -0.21
CA ILE A 72 -1.47 13.44 1.12
C ILE A 72 -0.44 13.62 2.21
N CYS A 73 -0.85 14.30 3.28
CA CYS A 73 -0.06 14.39 4.49
C CYS A 73 -0.03 13.04 5.19
N ALA A 74 1.16 12.59 5.58
CA ALA A 74 1.31 11.28 6.19
C ALA A 74 0.59 11.13 7.54
N ASP A 75 0.42 12.23 8.26
CA ASP A 75 -0.16 12.24 9.60
C ASP A 75 -1.68 12.51 9.57
N SER A 76 -2.14 13.54 8.85
CA SER A 76 -3.57 13.89 8.82
C SER A 76 -4.39 13.07 7.83
N LYS A 77 -3.73 12.40 6.86
CA LYS A 77 -4.36 11.70 5.72
C LYS A 77 -5.23 12.58 4.82
N LYS A 78 -5.12 13.90 4.98
CA LYS A 78 -5.76 14.94 4.16
C LYS A 78 -4.82 15.40 3.05
N LEU A 79 -5.32 16.24 2.14
CA LEU A 79 -4.48 16.86 1.11
C LEU A 79 -3.30 17.56 1.77
N ALA A 80 -2.10 17.25 1.28
CA ALA A 80 -0.88 17.85 1.78
C ALA A 80 -0.87 19.36 1.52
N ASN A 81 -0.31 20.10 2.47
CA ASN A 81 0.02 21.51 2.32
C ASN A 81 1.55 21.67 2.42
N PRO A 82 2.11 22.86 2.10
CA PRO A 82 3.56 23.09 2.12
C PRO A 82 4.25 22.86 3.48
N GLU A 83 3.48 22.84 4.57
CA GLU A 83 4.01 22.69 5.93
C GLU A 83 4.10 21.21 6.37
N CYS A 84 3.58 20.29 5.56
CA CYS A 84 3.61 18.87 5.86
C CYS A 84 5.05 18.34 5.76
N PRO A 85 5.64 17.83 6.86
CA PRO A 85 7.01 17.30 6.85
C PRO A 85 7.12 15.99 6.07
N HIS A 86 6.02 15.24 6.00
CA HIS A 86 5.94 13.96 5.34
C HIS A 86 4.73 13.97 4.40
N VAL A 87 5.02 13.92 3.11
CA VAL A 87 4.04 13.88 2.02
C VAL A 87 4.29 12.61 1.22
N TYR A 88 3.23 11.86 0.93
CA TYR A 88 3.31 10.75 -0.01
C TYR A 88 2.16 10.78 -1.01
N LYS A 89 2.44 10.26 -2.21
CA LYS A 89 1.44 10.13 -3.28
C LYS A 89 0.65 8.87 -3.05
N GLU A 90 -0.67 9.00 -3.02
CA GLU A 90 -1.59 7.88 -2.85
C GLU A 90 -2.60 7.86 -4.00
N VAL A 91 -3.12 6.67 -4.31
CA VAL A 91 -4.06 6.42 -5.38
C VAL A 91 -5.49 6.43 -4.85
N PHE A 92 -6.37 7.22 -5.49
CA PHE A 92 -7.80 7.28 -5.18
C PHE A 92 -8.63 7.17 -6.45
N THR A 93 -9.91 6.79 -6.31
CA THR A 93 -10.89 7.13 -7.35
C THR A 93 -11.22 8.61 -7.25
N LYS A 94 -11.57 9.26 -8.38
CA LYS A 94 -11.92 10.69 -8.42
C LYS A 94 -13.04 11.05 -7.44
N GLU A 95 -13.93 10.12 -7.15
CA GLU A 95 -15.08 10.33 -6.26
C GLU A 95 -14.70 10.27 -4.77
N ASN A 96 -13.57 9.61 -4.45
CA ASN A 96 -13.16 9.32 -3.08
C ASN A 96 -11.85 10.01 -2.68
N GLU A 97 -11.31 10.90 -3.53
CA GLU A 97 -10.12 11.67 -3.17
C GLU A 97 -10.41 12.61 -1.98
N PRO A 98 -9.46 12.78 -1.05
CA PRO A 98 -9.63 13.72 0.06
C PRO A 98 -9.82 15.14 -0.47
N THR A 99 -10.82 15.85 0.06
CA THR A 99 -11.14 17.24 -0.34
C THR A 99 -10.67 18.29 0.66
N GLN A 100 -10.37 17.87 1.89
CA GLN A 100 -9.90 18.75 2.94
C GLN A 100 -8.38 18.90 2.90
N GLN A 101 -7.91 20.12 3.18
CA GLN A 101 -6.50 20.41 3.38
C GLN A 101 -6.05 19.96 4.77
N CYS A 102 -4.78 19.59 4.89
CA CYS A 102 -4.14 19.33 6.17
C CYS A 102 -4.28 20.54 7.09
N ASP A 103 -4.76 20.30 8.30
CA ASP A 103 -5.05 21.29 9.35
C ASP A 103 -4.12 21.20 10.55
N ILE A 104 -3.30 20.14 10.64
CA ILE A 104 -2.36 19.92 11.75
C ILE A 104 -0.98 20.54 11.48
N HIS A 105 -0.59 20.68 10.20
CA HIS A 105 0.65 21.32 9.80
C HIS A 105 0.33 22.73 9.31
N THR A 106 0.54 23.72 10.16
CA THR A 106 0.29 25.12 9.83
C THR A 106 1.50 25.96 10.19
N SER A 107 1.84 26.92 9.32
CA SER A 107 2.86 27.91 9.63
C SER A 107 2.37 28.72 10.83
N PHE A 108 3.06 28.65 11.97
CA PHE A 108 2.79 29.51 13.12
C PHE A 108 2.98 30.98 12.70
N ARG A 109 1.92 31.67 12.28
CA ARG A 109 1.94 33.14 12.25
C ARG A 109 1.93 33.62 13.70
N ARG A 110 3.11 33.83 14.27
CA ARG A 110 3.29 34.69 15.45
C ARG A 110 2.77 36.08 15.09
N THR A 111 1.52 36.38 15.39
CA THR A 111 1.04 37.77 15.47
C THR A 111 1.64 38.40 16.72
N SER A 112 2.89 38.88 16.61
CA SER A 112 3.42 39.83 17.58
C SER A 112 2.71 41.17 17.36
N THR A 113 1.84 41.59 18.29
CA THR A 113 1.79 42.96 18.83
C THR A 113 0.61 43.10 19.78
N HIS A 114 0.82 42.75 21.05
CA HIS A 114 -0.01 43.28 22.12
C HIS A 114 0.53 44.69 22.44
N ARG A 115 0.05 45.71 21.71
CA ARG A 115 0.28 47.12 22.08
C ARG A 115 -0.47 47.39 23.40
N ARG A 116 0.21 47.25 24.53
CA ARG A 116 -0.23 47.87 25.79
C ARG A 116 -0.04 49.39 25.66
N ARG A 117 -1.13 50.11 25.41
CA ARG A 117 -1.25 51.52 25.77
C ARG A 117 -1.20 51.59 27.29
N ILE A 118 -0.21 52.27 27.85
CA ILE A 118 -0.24 52.74 29.24
C ILE A 118 -0.28 54.27 29.16
N ARG A 119 -1.24 54.83 29.90
CA ARG A 119 -1.49 56.25 30.11
C ARG A 119 -0.43 56.85 31.03
#